data_AF-A0A1G2DXJ1-F1
#
_entry.id   AF-A0A1G2DXJ1-F1
#
_cell.length_a   1.000
_cell.length_b   1.000
_cell.length_c   1.000
_cell.angle_alpha   90.00
_cell.angle_beta   90.00
_cell.angle_gamma   90.00
#
_symmetry.space_group_name_H-M   'P 1'
#
loop_
_entity.id
_entity.type
_entity.pdbx_description
1 polymer ?
#
loop_
_entity_poly.entity_id
_entity_poly.type
_entity_poly.pdbx_seq_one_letter_code
_entity_poly.pdbx_strand_id
1 'polypeptide(L)' 'MGTWHLNPECERALIKLDDALCSFERATEREYTLILVPHSSDEKIFMSQNGKPLPQDFDMPPEQILSMAMEARRKT' A
#
# COMPACT_ATOMS: atom_id res chain seq x y z
N MET A 1 -1.43 4.73 -14.98
CA MET A 1 -0.90 4.43 -13.64
C MET A 1 -0.15 5.65 -13.17
N GLY A 2 -0.50 6.20 -12.00
CA GLY A 2 0.21 7.35 -11.43
C GLY A 2 1.55 6.92 -10.82
N THR A 3 2.51 7.83 -10.76
CA THR A 3 3.81 7.61 -10.08
C THR A 3 3.59 7.51 -8.57
N TRP A 4 4.05 6.44 -7.93
CA TRP A 4 3.92 6.23 -6.47
C TRP A 4 5.08 6.86 -5.71
N HIS A 5 6.27 6.89 -6.32
CA HIS A 5 7.49 7.42 -5.72
C HIS A 5 8.38 8.11 -6.78
N LEU A 6 9.03 9.23 -6.42
CA LEU A 6 9.90 9.97 -7.36
C LEU A 6 11.18 9.21 -7.74
N ASN A 7 11.83 8.53 -6.79
CA ASN A 7 12.92 7.60 -7.06
C ASN A 7 12.46 6.41 -7.94
N PRO A 8 13.04 6.24 -9.15
CA PRO A 8 12.65 5.16 -10.07
C PRO A 8 12.94 3.74 -9.58
N GLU A 9 13.92 3.55 -8.69
CA GLU A 9 14.21 2.24 -8.11
C GLU A 9 13.15 1.84 -7.09
N CYS A 10 12.75 2.78 -6.24
CA CYS A 10 11.63 2.59 -5.30
C CYS A 10 10.34 2.31 -6.08
N GLU A 11 10.02 3.10 -7.11
CA GLU A 11 8.86 2.89 -7.97
C GLU A 11 8.83 1.46 -8.55
N ARG A 12 9.95 1.01 -9.14
CA ARG A 12 10.06 -0.36 -9.68
C ARG A 12 9.89 -1.44 -8.63
N ALA A 13 10.42 -1.22 -7.42
CA ALA A 13 10.30 -2.18 -6.32
C ALA A 13 8.83 -2.29 -5.85
N LEU A 14 8.13 -1.15 -5.75
CA LEU A 14 6.73 -1.11 -5.35
C LEU A 14 5.80 -1.77 -6.37
N ILE A 15 6.01 -1.54 -7.67
CA ILE A 15 5.27 -2.23 -8.74
C ILE A 15 5.46 -3.75 -8.65
N LYS A 16 6.71 -4.22 -8.47
CA LYS A 16 7.00 -5.66 -8.31
C LYS A 16 6.33 -6.26 -7.07
N LEU A 17 6.23 -5.49 -5.98
CA LEU A 17 5.54 -5.92 -4.77
C LEU A 17 4.03 -6.09 -5.03
N ASP A 18 3.39 -5.11 -5.68
CA ASP A 18 1.96 -5.19 -6.00
C ASP A 18 1.64 -6.36 -6.94
N ASP A 19 2.50 -6.61 -7.95
CA ASP A 19 2.39 -7.78 -8.83
C ASP A 19 2.50 -9.12 -8.07
N ALA A 20 3.42 -9.18 -7.10
CA ALA A 20 3.60 -10.36 -6.25
C ALA A 20 2.39 -10.60 -5.34
N LEU A 21 1.84 -9.53 -4.75
CA LEU A 21 0.63 -9.60 -3.91
C LEU A 21 -0.60 -10.00 -4.73
N CYS A 22 -0.77 -9.47 -5.93
CA CYS A 22 -1.80 -9.92 -6.87
C CYS A 22 -1.66 -11.42 -7.20
N SER A 23 -0.43 -11.91 -7.35
CA SER A 23 -0.18 -13.33 -7.61
C SER A 23 -0.49 -14.19 -6.40
N PHE A 24 -0.19 -13.70 -5.18
CA PHE A 24 -0.57 -14.33 -3.93
C PHE A 24 -2.10 -14.44 -3.76
N GLU A 25 -2.83 -13.35 -4.03
CA GLU A 25 -4.30 -13.32 -3.96
C GLU A 25 -4.90 -14.36 -4.91
N ARG A 26 -4.49 -14.37 -6.18
CA ARG A 26 -4.95 -15.38 -7.16
C ARG A 26 -4.63 -16.82 -6.77
N ALA A 27 -3.52 -17.06 -6.09
CA ALA A 27 -3.07 -18.41 -5.72
C ALA A 27 -3.73 -18.93 -4.43
N THR A 28 -4.18 -18.04 -3.55
CA THR A 28 -4.64 -18.39 -2.21
C THR A 28 -6.09 -18.00 -1.93
N GLU A 29 -6.70 -17.22 -2.81
CA GLU A 29 -8.01 -16.57 -2.63
C GLU A 29 -8.07 -15.69 -1.36
N ARG A 30 -6.92 -15.30 -0.83
CA ARG A 30 -6.81 -14.43 0.35
C ARG A 30 -6.69 -12.98 -0.09
N GLU A 31 -7.58 -12.16 0.43
CA GLU A 31 -7.55 -10.72 0.20
C GLU A 31 -6.35 -10.07 0.89
N TYR A 32 -5.87 -8.98 0.31
CA TYR A 32 -4.87 -8.12 0.91
C TYR A 32 -5.19 -6.65 0.66
N THR A 33 -4.70 -5.82 1.58
CA THR A 33 -4.69 -4.37 1.44
C THR A 33 -3.24 -3.91 1.49
N LEU A 34 -2.79 -3.21 0.45
CA LEU A 34 -1.50 -2.54 0.42
C LEU A 34 -1.72 -1.06 0.74
N ILE A 35 -0.98 -0.56 1.73
CA ILE A 35 -0.96 0.85 2.10
C ILE A 35 0.50 1.30 2.04
N LEU A 36 0.81 2.22 1.14
CA LEU A 36 2.10 2.90 1.09
C LEU A 36 1.94 4.25 1.76
N VAL A 37 2.68 4.43 2.85
CA VAL A 37 2.64 5.66 3.66
C VAL A 37 3.90 6.45 3.37
N PRO A 38 3.76 7.72 2.98
CA PRO A 38 4.89 8.54 2.57
C PRO A 38 5.85 8.77 3.75
N HIS A 39 7.15 8.58 3.52
CA HIS A 39 8.22 8.96 4.44
C HIS A 39 8.63 10.42 4.25
N SER A 40 8.48 10.96 3.04
CA SER A 40 8.80 12.34 2.67
C SER A 40 7.68 13.02 1.88
N SER A 41 7.70 14.36 1.84
CA SER A 41 6.63 15.18 1.27
C SER A 41 6.46 15.07 -0.25
N ASP A 42 7.39 14.43 -0.94
CA ASP A 42 7.35 14.15 -2.37
C ASP A 42 6.65 12.82 -2.71
N GLU A 43 6.34 12.03 -1.69
CA GLU A 43 5.60 10.79 -1.81
C GLU A 43 4.10 11.04 -1.54
N LYS A 44 3.24 10.23 -2.17
CA LYS A 44 1.81 10.26 -1.89
C LYS A 44 1.41 8.97 -1.20
N ILE A 45 0.39 9.06 -0.37
CA ILE A 45 -0.28 7.86 0.14
C ILE A 45 -0.79 7.10 -1.05
N PHE A 46 -0.61 5.78 -1.06
CA PHE A 46 -1.22 4.92 -2.04
C PHE A 46 -1.92 3.77 -1.33
N MET A 47 -3.11 3.44 -1.79
CA MET A 47 -3.86 2.30 -1.30
C MET A 47 -4.35 1.47 -2.46
N SER A 48 -4.17 0.15 -2.33
CA SER A 48 -4.83 -0.82 -3.18
C SER A 48 -5.41 -1.96 -2.35
N GLN A 49 -6.52 -2.51 -2.83
CA GLN A 49 -7.05 -3.78 -2.35
C GLN A 49 -7.06 -4.74 -3.53
N ASN A 50 -6.38 -5.88 -3.39
CA ASN A 50 -6.27 -6.89 -4.44
C ASN A 50 -5.82 -6.28 -5.80
N GLY A 51 -4.86 -5.35 -5.78
CA GLY A 51 -4.31 -4.67 -6.95
C GLY A 51 -5.19 -3.55 -7.54
N LYS A 52 -6.38 -3.30 -6.95
CA LYS A 52 -7.28 -2.23 -7.38
C LYS A 52 -7.06 -0.99 -6.53
N PRO A 53 -6.81 0.19 -7.12
CA PRO A 53 -6.67 1.43 -6.36
C PRO A 53 -7.93 1.71 -5.54
N LEU A 54 -7.74 2.08 -4.27
CA LEU A 54 -8.83 2.54 -3.41
C LEU A 54 -8.91 4.08 -3.44
N PRO A 55 -10.13 4.66 -3.27
CA PRO A 55 -10.29 6.10 -3.09
C PRO A 55 -9.49 6.59 -1.89
N GLN A 56 -8.90 7.78 -2.00
CA GLN A 56 -8.12 8.43 -0.95
C GLN A 56 -8.97 9.39 -0.12
N ASP A 57 -10.19 8.97 0.22
CA ASP A 57 -11.08 9.73 1.11
C ASP A 57 -10.74 9.34 2.55
N PHE A 58 -9.67 9.93 3.05
CA PHE A 58 -9.18 9.66 4.39
C PHE A 58 -9.86 10.59 5.40
N ASP A 59 -10.77 10.04 6.20
CA ASP A 59 -11.29 10.71 7.40
C ASP A 59 -10.21 10.87 8.50
N MET A 60 -9.07 10.17 8.35
CA MET A 60 -7.97 10.19 9.31
C MET A 60 -6.60 10.33 8.62
N PRO A 61 -5.62 10.98 9.27
CA PRO A 61 -4.27 11.09 8.73
C PRO A 61 -3.62 9.71 8.47
N PRO A 62 -2.84 9.56 7.39
CA PRO A 62 -2.19 8.30 7.00
C PRO A 62 -1.28 7.72 8.07
N GLU A 63 -0.66 8.56 8.88
CA GLU A 63 0.22 8.17 9.98
C GLU A 63 -0.58 7.41 11.05
N GLN A 64 -1.85 7.79 11.26
CA GLN A 64 -2.73 7.05 12.17
C GLN A 64 -3.13 5.70 11.57
N ILE A 65 -3.36 5.63 10.26
CA ILE A 65 -3.66 4.37 9.55
C ILE A 65 -2.48 3.41 9.69
N LEU A 66 -1.26 3.89 9.49
CA LEU A 66 -0.03 3.10 9.68
C LEU A 66 0.09 2.58 11.12
N SER A 67 -0.10 3.48 12.10
CA SER A 67 0.01 3.13 13.51
C SER A 67 -0.99 2.04 13.89
N MET A 68 -2.25 2.17 13.46
CA MET A 68 -3.29 1.18 13.71
C MET A 68 -2.99 -0.17 13.05
N ALA A 69 -2.52 -0.18 11.80
CA ALA A 69 -2.15 -1.42 11.11
C ALA A 69 -0.99 -2.14 11.81
N MET A 70 0.02 -1.39 12.28
CA MET A 70 1.13 -1.94 13.04
C MET A 70 0.71 -2.51 14.40
N GLU A 71 -0.22 -1.85 15.10
CA GLU A 71 -0.77 -2.31 16.37
C GLU A 71 -1.62 -3.58 16.23
N ALA A 72 -2.45 -3.68 15.19
CA ALA A 72 -3.25 -4.87 14.91
C ALA A 72 -2.36 -6.11 14.69
N ARG A 73 -1.26 -5.96 13.93
CA ARG A 73 -0.28 -7.02 13.68
C ARG A 73 0.45 -7.48 14.94
N ARG A 74 0.65 -6.61 15.94
CA ARG A 74 1.29 -6.98 17.22
C ARG A 74 0.39 -7.84 18.12
N LYS A 75 -0.92 -7.88 17.86
CA LYS A 75 -1.91 -8.61 18.67
C LYS A 75 -2.28 -9.98 18.07
N THR A 76 -1.72 -10.33 16.91
CA THR A 76 -1.89 -11.63 16.23
C THR A 76 -0.58 -12.40 16.26
#